data_AF-A0A7K2EEE1-F1
#
_entry.id   AF-A0A7K2EEE1-F1
#
_cell.length_a   1.000
_cell.length_b   1.000
_cell.length_c   1.000
_cell.angle_alpha   90.00
_cell.angle_beta   90.00
_cell.angle_gamma   90.00
#
_symmetry.space_group_name_H-M   'P 1'
#
loop_
_entity.id
_entity.type
_entity.pdbx_description
1 polymer ?
#
loop_
_entity_poly.entity_id
_entity_poly.type
_entity_poly.pdbx_seq_one_letter_code
_entity_poly.pdbx_strand_id
1 'polypeptide(L)'
;MEHLVVAGDVPRDEARVVLAACAGTSTSDVWEVPTWPPHGVRQGVGEPGWSQLDWAVRLNPGYVTLTVGANDVGVVDLSVLAGGELDRAELDRRLQAVAGGVGFLLDELVDRTDARIALTNYYNPTAVNPTGLPGCRGACFVELGEIVHDSLNRTLAQAAARHGSRVQFVDIAPLFAGHEAGDALGPGWLREPIETFLGVQVRAYCSEDDPSESWVSSFDCIHPTGDGMAAIAEAVAAALTAPRS
;
A
#
# COMPACT_ATOMS: atom_id res chain seq x y z
N MET A 1 -12.40 11.70 -31.54
CA MET A 1 -11.62 10.69 -30.81
C MET A 1 -10.16 11.10 -30.95
N GLU A 2 -9.84 12.20 -30.28
CA GLU A 2 -8.55 12.91 -30.19
C GLU A 2 -8.54 13.30 -28.71
N HIS A 3 -7.60 12.89 -27.86
CA HIS A 3 -6.17 13.17 -27.94
C HIS A 3 -5.38 12.07 -27.21
N LEU A 4 -4.48 11.38 -27.91
CA LEU A 4 -3.27 10.86 -27.25
C LEU A 4 -2.44 12.09 -26.87
N VAL A 5 -2.12 12.25 -25.58
CA VAL A 5 -1.25 13.33 -25.13
C VAL A 5 0.09 13.19 -25.86
N VAL A 6 0.45 14.28 -26.53
CA VAL A 6 1.74 14.52 -27.20
C VAL A 6 2.86 13.92 -26.35
N ALA A 7 3.77 13.17 -26.99
CA ALA A 7 4.94 12.52 -26.40
C ALA A 7 5.31 13.12 -25.03
N GLY A 8 5.12 12.34 -23.96
CA GLY A 8 5.40 12.81 -22.59
C GLY A 8 6.76 13.48 -22.51
N ASP A 9 6.92 14.44 -21.59
CA ASP A 9 8.13 15.28 -21.47
C ASP A 9 9.42 14.48 -21.15
N VAL A 10 9.31 13.16 -21.00
CA VAL A 10 10.39 12.21 -20.71
C VAL A 10 10.38 11.09 -21.76
N PRO A 11 11.52 10.79 -22.42
CA PRO A 11 11.64 9.64 -23.32
C PRO A 11 11.30 8.32 -22.62
N ARG A 12 10.52 7.44 -23.28
CA ARG A 12 10.02 6.16 -22.71
C ARG A 12 11.13 5.18 -22.30
N ASP A 13 12.31 5.30 -22.89
CA ASP A 13 13.51 4.48 -22.64
C ASP A 13 14.34 4.95 -21.44
N GLU A 14 14.14 6.19 -21.00
CA GLU A 14 14.62 6.68 -19.72
C GLU A 14 13.60 6.31 -18.65
N ALA A 15 13.70 5.10 -18.08
CA ALA A 15 12.89 4.69 -16.92
C ALA A 15 13.17 5.64 -15.73
N ARG A 16 12.49 6.79 -15.70
CA ARG A 16 12.53 7.74 -14.59
C ARG A 16 11.54 7.25 -13.56
N VAL A 17 12.06 6.70 -12.48
CA VAL A 17 11.26 6.35 -11.30
C VAL A 17 10.62 7.63 -10.77
N VAL A 18 9.33 7.78 -11.01
CA VAL A 18 8.50 8.78 -10.34
C VAL A 18 7.96 8.11 -9.09
N LEU A 19 8.74 8.18 -8.01
CA LEU A 19 8.26 7.75 -6.70
C LEU A 19 7.32 8.84 -6.18
N ALA A 20 6.03 8.55 -6.20
CA ALA A 20 5.03 9.40 -5.57
C ALA A 20 4.58 8.85 -4.20
N ALA A 21 5.11 7.71 -3.75
CA ALA A 21 4.70 7.10 -2.48
C ALA A 21 5.06 7.99 -1.27
N CYS A 22 4.04 8.46 -0.56
CA CYS A 22 4.18 9.07 0.76
C CYS A 22 3.61 8.12 1.82
N ALA A 23 4.31 7.96 2.94
CA ALA A 23 3.77 7.22 4.08
C ALA A 23 2.50 7.92 4.60
N GLY A 24 1.50 7.15 4.98
CA GLY A 24 0.22 7.67 5.49
C GLY A 24 -0.78 8.14 4.42
N THR A 25 -0.47 8.02 3.13
CA THR A 25 -1.37 8.36 2.02
C THR A 25 -2.56 7.39 1.95
N SER A 26 -3.77 7.94 2.07
CA SER A 26 -5.03 7.29 1.69
C SER A 26 -5.16 7.26 0.16
N THR A 27 -6.13 6.52 -0.37
CA THR A 27 -6.41 6.56 -1.81
C THR A 27 -6.62 7.98 -2.30
N SER A 28 -7.44 8.79 -1.59
CA SER A 28 -7.73 10.18 -1.96
C SER A 28 -6.55 11.10 -1.97
N ASP A 29 -5.60 10.90 -1.06
CA ASP A 29 -4.42 11.77 -1.00
C ASP A 29 -3.58 11.69 -2.29
N VAL A 30 -3.67 10.59 -3.04
CA VAL A 30 -2.96 10.44 -4.32
C VAL A 30 -3.45 11.44 -5.38
N TRP A 31 -4.73 11.84 -5.36
CA TRP A 31 -5.31 12.78 -6.33
C TRP A 31 -5.73 14.13 -5.75
N GLU A 32 -5.84 14.27 -4.42
CA GLU A 32 -6.28 15.52 -3.77
C GLU A 32 -5.14 16.30 -3.15
N VAL A 33 -4.10 15.63 -2.65
CA VAL A 33 -3.04 16.30 -1.89
C VAL A 33 -1.91 16.73 -2.82
N PRO A 34 -1.57 18.04 -2.84
CA PRO A 34 -0.42 18.53 -3.58
C PRO A 34 0.88 17.86 -3.14
N THR A 35 1.71 17.50 -4.11
CA THR A 35 3.02 16.90 -3.86
C THR A 35 4.14 17.68 -4.56
N TRP A 36 5.35 17.52 -4.03
CA TRP A 36 6.53 18.07 -4.67
C TRP A 36 6.79 17.38 -6.01
N PRO A 37 7.40 18.08 -6.99
CA PRO A 37 7.81 17.47 -8.23
C PRO A 37 8.65 16.21 -7.98
N PRO A 38 8.37 15.10 -8.69
CA PRO A 38 9.18 13.90 -8.60
C PRO A 38 10.65 14.16 -8.87
N HIS A 39 11.53 13.39 -8.22
CA HIS A 39 12.96 13.52 -8.43
C HIS A 39 13.33 13.32 -9.90
N GLY A 40 14.18 14.20 -10.44
CA GLY A 40 14.62 14.13 -11.84
C GLY A 40 13.69 14.81 -12.85
N VAL A 41 12.56 15.38 -12.42
CA VAL A 41 11.78 16.29 -13.27
C VAL A 41 12.58 17.58 -13.54
N ARG A 42 12.58 18.05 -14.79
CA ARG A 42 13.29 19.28 -15.17
C ARG A 42 12.69 20.48 -14.44
N GLN A 43 13.53 21.43 -14.02
CA GLN A 43 13.05 22.70 -13.46
C GLN A 43 12.10 23.40 -14.44
N GLY A 44 11.00 23.93 -13.92
CA GLY A 44 9.97 24.63 -14.71
C GLY A 44 8.91 23.73 -15.34
N VAL A 45 8.99 22.40 -15.18
CA VAL A 45 7.89 21.47 -15.47
C VAL A 45 7.04 21.31 -14.21
N GLY A 46 5.72 21.45 -14.35
CA GLY A 46 4.76 21.32 -13.25
C GLY A 46 4.06 22.62 -12.86
N GLU A 47 2.92 22.50 -12.20
CA GLU A 47 2.22 23.63 -11.58
C GLU A 47 2.13 23.44 -10.07
N PRO A 48 2.14 24.53 -9.28
CA PRO A 48 1.82 24.45 -7.86
C PRO A 48 0.47 23.78 -7.66
N GLY A 49 0.39 22.83 -6.73
CA GLY A 49 -0.86 22.15 -6.39
C GLY A 49 -1.04 20.77 -7.02
N TRP A 50 -0.16 20.34 -7.93
CA TRP A 50 -0.29 19.02 -8.56
C TRP A 50 -0.18 17.87 -7.56
N SER A 51 -1.16 16.97 -7.65
CA SER A 51 -1.19 15.71 -6.94
C SER A 51 -0.24 14.68 -7.57
N GLN A 52 -0.10 13.52 -6.93
CA GLN A 52 0.68 12.41 -7.48
C GLN A 52 0.10 11.91 -8.81
N LEU A 53 -1.23 11.85 -8.91
CA LEU A 53 -1.93 11.49 -10.14
C LEU A 53 -1.66 12.50 -11.25
N ASP A 54 -1.70 13.80 -10.96
CA ASP A 54 -1.42 14.85 -11.95
C ASP A 54 -0.01 14.71 -12.52
N TRP A 55 0.98 14.45 -11.65
CA TRP A 55 2.34 14.17 -12.08
C TRP A 55 2.44 12.92 -12.96
N ALA A 56 1.81 11.82 -12.56
CA ALA A 56 1.81 10.57 -13.34
C ALA A 56 1.19 10.78 -14.73
N VAL A 57 0.04 11.46 -14.81
CA VAL A 57 -0.63 11.76 -16.08
C VAL A 57 0.24 12.67 -16.94
N ARG A 58 0.79 13.75 -16.38
CA ARG A 58 1.58 14.70 -17.16
C ARG A 58 2.86 14.10 -17.72
N LEU A 59 3.54 13.29 -16.91
CA LEU A 59 4.81 12.67 -17.27
C LEU A 59 4.62 11.47 -18.21
N ASN A 60 3.43 10.85 -18.20
CA ASN A 60 3.06 9.69 -19.02
C ASN A 60 4.15 8.59 -19.00
N PRO A 61 4.46 8.03 -17.81
CA PRO A 61 5.53 7.05 -17.68
C PRO A 61 5.18 5.75 -18.41
N GLY A 62 6.20 4.98 -18.79
CA GLY A 62 5.98 3.63 -19.35
C GLY A 62 5.43 2.63 -18.33
N TYR A 63 5.65 2.87 -17.04
CA TYR A 63 5.26 2.00 -15.94
C TYR A 63 4.76 2.80 -14.74
N VAL A 64 3.74 2.30 -14.06
CA VAL A 64 3.24 2.79 -12.77
C VAL A 64 3.12 1.61 -11.82
N THR A 65 3.61 1.79 -10.59
CA THR A 65 3.40 0.84 -9.49
C THR A 65 2.51 1.51 -8.45
N LEU A 66 1.45 0.84 -8.03
CA LEU A 66 0.47 1.36 -7.10
C LEU A 66 0.30 0.39 -5.92
N THR A 67 0.42 0.91 -4.70
CA THR A 67 0.17 0.20 -3.45
C THR A 67 -0.54 1.18 -2.51
N VAL A 68 -1.87 1.13 -2.45
CA VAL A 68 -2.69 2.09 -1.71
C VAL A 68 -3.97 1.41 -1.18
N GLY A 69 -4.54 1.93 -0.09
CA GLY A 69 -5.77 1.42 0.52
C GLY A 69 -5.65 0.96 1.98
N ALA A 70 -4.44 0.62 2.46
CA ALA A 70 -4.26 0.18 3.84
C ALA A 70 -4.62 1.26 4.87
N ASN A 71 -4.31 2.53 4.59
CA ASN A 71 -4.66 3.65 5.47
C ASN A 71 -6.18 3.91 5.49
N ASP A 72 -6.83 3.80 4.33
CA ASP A 72 -8.28 3.96 4.20
C ASP A 72 -9.05 2.95 5.08
N VAL A 73 -8.58 1.69 5.11
CA VAL A 73 -9.16 0.60 5.91
C VAL A 73 -8.72 0.66 7.38
N GLY A 74 -7.73 1.50 7.72
CA GLY A 74 -7.25 1.60 9.09
C GLY A 74 -6.41 0.40 9.52
N VAL A 75 -5.61 -0.16 8.61
CA VAL A 75 -4.66 -1.24 8.94
C VAL A 75 -3.65 -0.76 9.99
N VAL A 76 -3.20 0.49 9.88
CA VAL A 76 -2.21 1.07 10.79
C VAL A 76 -2.86 1.49 12.11
N ASP A 77 -3.95 2.27 12.05
CA ASP A 77 -4.59 2.84 13.23
C ASP A 77 -5.58 1.90 13.94
N LEU A 78 -5.86 0.73 13.35
CA LEU A 78 -6.80 -0.29 13.82
C LEU A 78 -8.22 0.26 14.01
N SER A 79 -8.61 1.30 13.28
CA SER A 79 -9.89 2.00 13.48
C SER A 79 -11.12 1.18 13.12
N VAL A 80 -10.97 0.08 12.40
CA VAL A 80 -12.02 -0.93 12.17
C VAL A 80 -12.19 -1.91 13.33
N LEU A 81 -11.31 -1.86 14.33
CA LEU A 81 -11.35 -2.72 15.51
C LEU A 81 -11.77 -1.89 16.73
N ALA A 82 -12.97 -2.17 17.25
CA ALA A 82 -13.52 -1.51 18.43
C ALA A 82 -13.48 -2.45 19.63
N GLY A 83 -12.59 -2.20 20.59
CA GLY A 83 -12.52 -2.97 21.84
C GLY A 83 -12.18 -4.45 21.65
N GLY A 84 -11.43 -4.80 20.60
CA GLY A 84 -11.09 -6.17 20.24
C GLY A 84 -12.12 -6.88 19.36
N GLU A 85 -13.16 -6.18 18.90
CA GLU A 85 -14.11 -6.72 17.93
C GLU A 85 -14.00 -5.99 16.59
N LEU A 86 -14.31 -6.69 15.51
CA LEU A 86 -14.38 -6.09 14.18
C LEU A 86 -15.70 -5.35 13.98
N ASP A 87 -15.62 -4.03 13.79
CA ASP A 87 -16.75 -3.25 13.29
C ASP A 87 -16.92 -3.51 11.78
N ARG A 88 -17.78 -4.48 11.45
CA ARG A 88 -18.04 -4.90 10.06
C ARG A 88 -18.64 -3.77 9.22
N ALA A 89 -19.48 -2.93 9.81
CA ALA A 89 -20.11 -1.83 9.07
C ALA A 89 -19.07 -0.76 8.71
N GLU A 90 -18.16 -0.47 9.63
CA GLU A 90 -17.04 0.43 9.37
C GLU A 90 -16.04 -0.14 8.36
N LEU A 91 -15.70 -1.44 8.48
CA LEU A 91 -14.87 -2.12 7.49
C LEU A 91 -15.49 -2.04 6.09
N ASP A 92 -16.78 -2.37 5.94
CA ASP A 92 -17.48 -2.31 4.65
C ASP A 92 -17.51 -0.89 4.08
N ARG A 93 -17.76 0.13 4.92
CA ARG A 93 -17.74 1.53 4.50
C ARG A 93 -16.36 1.95 3.98
N ARG A 94 -15.29 1.55 4.66
CA ARG A 94 -13.91 1.86 4.25
C ARG A 94 -13.49 1.09 3.00
N LEU A 95 -13.88 -0.17 2.87
CA LEU A 95 -13.65 -0.96 1.66
C LEU A 95 -14.37 -0.35 0.44
N GLN A 96 -15.55 0.23 0.62
CA GLN A 96 -16.22 0.98 -0.45
C GLN A 96 -15.44 2.23 -0.84
N ALA A 97 -14.87 2.96 0.12
CA ALA A 97 -13.98 4.09 -0.17
C ALA A 97 -12.75 3.65 -0.95
N VAL A 98 -12.09 2.55 -0.57
CA VAL A 98 -10.98 1.96 -1.33
C VAL A 98 -11.40 1.57 -2.74
N ALA A 99 -12.53 0.88 -2.90
CA ALA A 99 -13.02 0.44 -4.20
C ALA A 99 -13.28 1.63 -5.16
N GLY A 100 -13.84 2.71 -4.62
CA GLY A 100 -14.07 3.96 -5.35
C GLY A 100 -12.77 4.67 -5.69
N GLY A 101 -11.89 4.88 -4.71
CA GLY A 101 -10.64 5.61 -4.88
C GLY A 101 -9.65 4.90 -5.80
N VAL A 102 -9.41 3.61 -5.59
CA VAL A 102 -8.54 2.81 -6.49
C VAL A 102 -9.17 2.70 -7.87
N GLY A 103 -10.49 2.56 -7.96
CA GLY A 103 -11.19 2.57 -9.25
C GLY A 103 -10.92 3.86 -10.03
N PHE A 104 -11.14 5.01 -9.40
CA PHE A 104 -10.87 6.31 -9.99
C PHE A 104 -9.41 6.48 -10.43
N LEU A 105 -8.46 6.09 -9.58
CA LEU A 105 -7.03 6.14 -9.92
C LEU A 105 -6.70 5.29 -11.15
N LEU A 106 -7.21 4.06 -11.22
CA LEU A 106 -6.96 3.17 -12.34
C LEU A 106 -7.63 3.66 -13.61
N ASP A 107 -8.87 4.17 -13.54
CA ASP A 107 -9.57 4.78 -14.67
C ASP A 107 -8.75 5.94 -15.26
N GLU A 108 -8.34 6.90 -14.42
CA GLU A 108 -7.56 8.07 -14.85
C GLU A 108 -6.21 7.67 -15.46
N LEU A 109 -5.49 6.73 -14.84
CA LEU A 109 -4.20 6.26 -15.36
C LEU A 109 -4.36 5.50 -16.69
N VAL A 110 -5.38 4.64 -16.81
CA VAL A 110 -5.62 3.86 -18.05
C VAL A 110 -6.04 4.78 -19.19
N ASP A 111 -6.91 5.75 -18.93
CA ASP A 111 -7.47 6.62 -19.96
C ASP A 111 -6.48 7.71 -20.41
N ARG A 112 -5.59 8.16 -19.52
CA ARG A 112 -4.74 9.33 -19.74
C ARG A 112 -3.25 9.04 -19.86
N THR A 113 -2.83 7.78 -19.73
CA THR A 113 -1.44 7.37 -19.91
C THR A 113 -1.29 6.12 -20.78
N ASP A 114 -0.07 5.87 -21.24
CA ASP A 114 0.34 4.64 -21.91
C ASP A 114 0.97 3.61 -20.94
N ALA A 115 0.93 3.88 -19.63
CA ALA A 115 1.61 3.09 -18.63
C ALA A 115 1.09 1.65 -18.53
N ARG A 116 2.02 0.71 -18.32
CA ARG A 116 1.70 -0.58 -17.69
C ARG A 116 1.59 -0.36 -16.19
N ILE A 117 0.47 -0.76 -15.61
CA ILE A 117 0.19 -0.51 -14.19
C ILE A 117 0.30 -1.82 -13.43
N ALA A 118 1.14 -1.85 -12.39
CA ALA A 118 1.17 -2.92 -11.40
C ALA A 118 0.48 -2.44 -10.13
N LEU A 119 -0.65 -3.05 -9.77
CA LEU A 119 -1.32 -2.82 -8.49
C LEU A 119 -0.97 -3.98 -7.56
N THR A 120 -0.25 -3.71 -6.47
CA THR A 120 0.03 -4.74 -5.46
C THR A 120 -1.09 -4.80 -4.43
N ASN A 121 -1.28 -5.97 -3.83
CA ASN A 121 -2.04 -6.09 -2.60
C ASN A 121 -1.14 -5.84 -1.37
N TYR A 122 -1.63 -6.21 -0.19
CA TYR A 122 -0.91 -6.11 1.08
C TYR A 122 -0.70 -7.49 1.69
N TYR A 123 0.46 -7.72 2.30
CA TYR A 123 0.63 -8.85 3.22
C TYR A 123 -0.06 -8.55 4.56
N ASN A 124 -0.38 -9.60 5.32
CA ASN A 124 -0.81 -9.47 6.71
C ASN A 124 0.43 -9.46 7.60
N PRO A 125 0.77 -8.35 8.29
CA PRO A 125 1.95 -8.29 9.13
C PRO A 125 1.79 -9.04 10.46
N THR A 126 0.57 -9.47 10.81
CA THR A 126 0.26 -10.05 12.13
C THR A 126 1.19 -11.22 12.44
N ALA A 127 1.93 -11.10 13.55
CA ALA A 127 2.76 -12.18 14.07
C ALA A 127 1.94 -13.46 14.30
N VAL A 128 2.62 -14.60 14.34
CA VAL A 128 2.00 -15.89 14.69
C VAL A 128 1.43 -15.88 16.13
N ASN A 129 2.12 -15.19 17.06
CA ASN A 129 1.67 -14.98 18.43
C ASN A 129 1.65 -13.48 18.77
N PRO A 130 0.64 -12.74 18.27
CA PRO A 130 0.63 -11.29 18.38
C PRO A 130 0.17 -10.84 19.78
N THR A 131 0.67 -9.67 20.19
CA THR A 131 0.19 -8.98 21.41
C THR A 131 -1.32 -8.74 21.34
N GLY A 132 -1.81 -8.32 20.16
CA GLY A 132 -3.20 -8.00 19.87
C GLY A 132 -3.76 -6.82 20.68
N LEU A 133 -5.08 -6.74 20.74
CA LEU A 133 -5.83 -5.67 21.42
C LEU A 133 -6.41 -6.14 22.76
N PRO A 134 -6.70 -5.22 23.70
CA PRO A 134 -7.58 -5.55 24.82
C PRO A 134 -8.90 -6.14 24.29
N GLY A 135 -9.29 -7.31 24.78
CA GLY A 135 -10.46 -8.05 24.31
C GLY A 135 -10.20 -9.08 23.21
N CYS A 136 -9.08 -8.98 22.47
CA CYS A 136 -8.74 -9.90 21.39
C CYS A 136 -7.23 -9.96 21.17
N ARG A 137 -6.59 -10.97 21.77
CA ARG A 137 -5.13 -11.21 21.74
C ARG A 137 -4.79 -12.54 21.08
N GLY A 138 -3.53 -12.72 20.70
CA GLY A 138 -3.04 -13.98 20.15
C GLY A 138 -3.84 -14.39 18.92
N ALA A 139 -4.30 -15.65 18.89
CA ALA A 139 -5.08 -16.22 17.79
C ALA A 139 -6.34 -15.42 17.41
N CYS A 140 -7.00 -14.77 18.38
CA CYS A 140 -8.15 -13.91 18.07
C CYS A 140 -7.74 -12.76 17.15
N PHE A 141 -6.62 -12.09 17.45
CA PHE A 141 -6.14 -10.97 16.65
C PHE A 141 -5.60 -11.41 15.29
N VAL A 142 -5.00 -12.61 15.21
CA VAL A 142 -4.62 -13.24 13.94
C VAL A 142 -5.85 -13.36 13.03
N GLU A 143 -6.95 -13.92 13.52
CA GLU A 143 -8.19 -14.08 12.73
C GLU A 143 -8.75 -12.73 12.27
N LEU A 144 -8.74 -11.71 13.14
CA LEU A 144 -9.20 -10.37 12.74
C LEU A 144 -8.28 -9.72 11.69
N GLY A 145 -6.96 -9.87 11.85
CA GLY A 145 -5.97 -9.42 10.88
C GLY A 145 -6.19 -10.07 9.52
N GLU A 146 -6.41 -11.39 9.47
CA GLU A 146 -6.73 -12.13 8.25
C GLU A 146 -7.99 -11.58 7.57
N ILE A 147 -9.09 -11.41 8.32
CA ILE A 147 -10.35 -10.91 7.77
C ILE A 147 -10.18 -9.53 7.12
N VAL A 148 -9.45 -8.61 7.78
CA VAL A 148 -9.23 -7.25 7.28
C VAL A 148 -8.38 -7.28 6.01
N HIS A 149 -7.24 -7.99 6.02
CA HIS A 149 -6.32 -8.04 4.88
C HIS A 149 -6.92 -8.79 3.70
N ASP A 150 -7.61 -9.91 3.92
CA ASP A 150 -8.29 -10.65 2.84
C ASP A 150 -9.39 -9.80 2.19
N SER A 151 -10.11 -9.01 2.97
CA SER A 151 -11.16 -8.15 2.45
C SER A 151 -10.58 -7.00 1.63
N LEU A 152 -9.52 -6.34 2.12
CA LEU A 152 -8.78 -5.32 1.36
C LEU A 152 -8.21 -5.90 0.05
N ASN A 153 -7.50 -7.03 0.14
CA ASN A 153 -6.84 -7.66 -1.01
C ASN A 153 -7.85 -8.10 -2.08
N ARG A 154 -9.02 -8.63 -1.68
CA ARG A 154 -10.11 -8.94 -2.63
C ARG A 154 -10.65 -7.69 -3.30
N THR A 155 -10.84 -6.59 -2.56
CA THR A 155 -11.30 -5.32 -3.12
C THR A 155 -10.30 -4.78 -4.17
N LEU A 156 -9.00 -4.84 -3.89
CA LEU A 156 -7.96 -4.43 -4.83
C LEU A 156 -7.91 -5.32 -6.08
N ALA A 157 -8.02 -6.64 -5.91
CA ALA A 157 -8.06 -7.59 -7.03
C ALA A 157 -9.27 -7.35 -7.94
N GLN A 158 -10.44 -7.10 -7.35
CA GLN A 158 -11.67 -6.77 -8.09
C GLN A 158 -11.52 -5.45 -8.85
N ALA A 159 -10.91 -4.43 -8.24
CA ALA A 159 -10.65 -3.16 -8.91
C ALA A 159 -9.75 -3.36 -10.13
N ALA A 160 -8.63 -4.08 -9.98
CA ALA A 160 -7.69 -4.38 -11.06
C ALA A 160 -8.35 -5.13 -12.24
N ALA A 161 -9.18 -6.14 -11.94
CA ALA A 161 -9.78 -7.02 -12.93
C ALA A 161 -10.65 -6.28 -13.97
N ARG A 162 -11.15 -5.07 -13.66
CA ARG A 162 -11.97 -4.27 -14.57
C ARG A 162 -11.20 -3.70 -15.77
N HIS A 163 -9.87 -3.59 -15.68
CA HIS A 163 -9.06 -2.86 -16.66
C HIS A 163 -8.25 -3.77 -17.60
N GLY A 164 -8.52 -5.08 -17.59
CA GLY A 164 -7.89 -6.05 -18.47
C GLY A 164 -6.35 -6.04 -18.38
N SER A 165 -5.66 -6.16 -19.51
CA SER A 165 -4.19 -6.30 -19.56
C SER A 165 -3.39 -5.01 -19.31
N ARG A 166 -4.06 -3.86 -19.11
CA ARG A 166 -3.38 -2.59 -18.76
C ARG A 166 -3.00 -2.54 -17.29
N VAL A 167 -3.76 -3.20 -16.42
CA VAL A 167 -3.53 -3.27 -14.97
C VAL A 167 -3.26 -4.71 -14.59
N GLN A 168 -2.07 -4.97 -14.05
CA GLN A 168 -1.70 -6.27 -13.53
C GLN A 168 -1.78 -6.23 -12.00
N PHE A 169 -2.60 -7.11 -11.45
CA PHE A 169 -2.62 -7.36 -10.01
C PHE A 169 -1.40 -8.21 -9.63
N VAL A 170 -0.62 -7.75 -8.66
CA VAL A 170 0.57 -8.43 -8.16
C VAL A 170 0.28 -8.88 -6.73
N ASP A 171 0.07 -10.18 -6.57
CA ASP A 171 -0.18 -10.79 -5.27
C ASP A 171 1.14 -10.98 -4.51
N ILE A 172 1.41 -10.08 -3.56
CA ILE A 172 2.60 -10.10 -2.71
C ILE A 172 2.33 -10.75 -1.34
N ALA A 173 1.08 -10.98 -0.96
CA ALA A 173 0.73 -11.49 0.36
C ALA A 173 1.41 -12.85 0.68
N PRO A 174 1.44 -13.82 -0.25
CA PRO A 174 2.11 -15.10 -0.01
C PRO A 174 3.62 -15.00 0.20
N LEU A 175 4.28 -13.91 -0.23
CA LEU A 175 5.72 -13.72 -0.06
C LEU A 175 6.11 -13.57 1.42
N PHE A 176 5.18 -13.16 2.28
CA PHE A 176 5.42 -12.89 3.70
C PHE A 176 5.07 -14.06 4.62
N ALA A 177 4.62 -15.20 4.08
CA ALA A 177 4.36 -16.38 4.89
C ALA A 177 5.66 -16.90 5.54
N GLY A 178 5.69 -16.94 6.87
CA GLY A 178 6.89 -17.25 7.67
C GLY A 178 7.81 -16.04 7.93
N HIS A 179 7.44 -14.86 7.44
CA HIS A 179 8.18 -13.61 7.60
C HIS A 179 7.36 -12.53 8.32
N GLU A 180 6.38 -12.94 9.13
CA GLU A 180 5.47 -12.07 9.88
C GLU A 180 6.20 -11.20 10.93
N ALA A 181 5.49 -10.26 11.55
CA ALA A 181 6.09 -9.36 12.53
C ALA A 181 6.73 -10.06 13.73
N GLY A 182 7.89 -9.52 14.14
CA GLY A 182 8.64 -9.95 15.31
C GLY A 182 8.40 -9.13 16.57
N ASP A 183 9.33 -9.24 17.53
CA ASP A 183 9.33 -8.41 18.73
C ASP A 183 9.66 -6.95 18.35
N ALA A 184 9.00 -6.02 19.03
CA ALA A 184 9.24 -4.61 18.82
C ALA A 184 10.59 -4.19 19.43
N LEU A 185 11.35 -3.33 18.74
CA LEU A 185 12.60 -2.76 19.26
C LEU A 185 12.33 -1.87 20.49
N GLY A 186 12.84 -2.27 21.65
CA GLY A 186 12.94 -1.43 22.86
C GLY A 186 12.75 -2.19 24.19
N PRO A 187 13.31 -1.70 25.31
CA PRO A 187 13.15 -2.33 26.63
C PRO A 187 11.74 -2.15 27.18
N GLY A 188 11.28 -3.13 27.99
CA GLY A 188 9.96 -3.29 28.64
C GLY A 188 9.11 -2.06 28.94
N TRP A 189 9.78 -1.01 29.41
CA TRP A 189 9.21 0.19 30.00
C TRP A 189 9.21 1.41 29.05
N LEU A 190 9.90 1.32 27.90
CA LEU A 190 9.64 2.16 26.72
C LEU A 190 8.50 1.59 25.85
N ARG A 191 7.87 0.47 26.28
CA ARG A 191 6.82 -0.29 25.58
C ARG A 191 5.38 0.09 25.96
N GLU A 192 5.20 1.11 26.80
CA GLU A 192 3.92 1.80 26.98
C GLU A 192 3.53 2.44 25.62
N PRO A 193 2.23 2.57 25.30
CA PRO A 193 1.81 3.21 24.05
C PRO A 193 2.39 4.62 24.01
N ILE A 194 3.45 4.82 23.23
CA ILE A 194 3.88 6.17 22.94
C ILE A 194 2.78 6.70 22.03
N GLU A 195 1.97 7.62 22.55
CA GLU A 195 1.29 8.62 21.73
C GLU A 195 2.39 9.36 20.96
N THR A 196 2.89 8.73 19.90
CA THR A 196 3.73 9.39 18.93
C THR A 196 2.84 10.36 18.17
N PHE A 197 3.45 11.35 17.55
CA PHE A 197 2.83 12.34 16.68
C PHE A 197 1.93 11.73 15.55
N LEU A 198 1.92 10.39 15.39
CA LEU A 198 1.14 9.60 14.44
C LEU A 198 -0.02 8.77 15.06
N GLY A 199 -0.18 8.73 16.38
CA GLY A 199 -1.37 8.13 17.01
C GLY A 199 -1.61 6.62 16.76
N VAL A 200 -0.57 5.78 16.68
CA VAL A 200 -0.69 4.39 16.23
C VAL A 200 -0.59 3.38 17.40
N GLN A 201 -1.49 2.40 17.46
CA GLN A 201 -1.42 1.21 18.33
C GLN A 201 -0.48 0.13 17.73
N VAL A 202 0.77 0.54 17.51
CA VAL A 202 1.83 -0.15 16.76
C VAL A 202 2.06 -1.60 17.19
N ARG A 203 1.79 -1.95 18.45
CA ARG A 203 2.19 -3.25 19.01
C ARG A 203 1.21 -4.38 18.80
N ALA A 204 -0.02 -4.12 18.34
CA ALA A 204 -1.02 -5.18 18.22
C ALA A 204 -0.55 -6.30 17.28
N TYR A 205 0.15 -5.94 16.20
CA TYR A 205 0.71 -6.89 15.23
C TYR A 205 1.99 -7.59 15.71
N CYS A 206 2.77 -6.97 16.61
CA CYS A 206 4.05 -7.50 17.06
C CYS A 206 3.89 -8.80 17.83
N SER A 207 4.87 -9.68 17.64
CA SER A 207 5.08 -10.84 18.49
C SER A 207 5.60 -10.42 19.87
N GLU A 208 5.38 -11.25 20.90
CA GLU A 208 6.15 -11.15 22.16
C GLU A 208 7.53 -11.84 22.06
N ASP A 209 7.74 -12.63 21.01
CA ASP A 209 8.98 -13.35 20.68
C ASP A 209 9.66 -12.73 19.43
N ASP A 210 10.99 -12.82 19.32
CA ASP A 210 11.75 -12.32 18.16
C ASP A 210 12.02 -13.44 17.12
N PRO A 211 11.23 -13.56 16.04
CA PRO A 211 11.50 -14.50 14.96
C PRO A 211 12.73 -14.06 14.17
N SER A 212 13.66 -14.99 13.96
CA SER A 212 14.96 -14.73 13.33
C SER A 212 14.90 -14.32 11.84
N GLU A 213 13.73 -14.36 11.21
CA GLU A 213 13.56 -14.17 9.76
C GLU A 213 12.42 -13.19 9.40
N SER A 214 12.03 -12.29 10.30
CA SER A 214 10.98 -11.31 9.99
C SER A 214 11.37 -10.38 8.84
N TRP A 215 10.45 -10.21 7.88
CA TRP A 215 10.54 -9.17 6.85
C TRP A 215 9.69 -7.94 7.19
N VAL A 216 9.22 -7.86 8.43
CA VAL A 216 8.45 -6.73 8.94
C VAL A 216 9.30 -5.98 9.98
N SER A 217 9.29 -4.67 9.86
CA SER A 217 10.04 -3.75 10.71
C SER A 217 9.68 -3.96 12.18
N SER A 218 10.65 -4.24 13.02
CA SER A 218 10.47 -4.26 14.48
C SER A 218 10.25 -2.87 15.08
N PHE A 219 10.33 -1.79 14.29
CA PHE A 219 9.96 -0.46 14.76
C PHE A 219 8.45 -0.28 14.85
N ASP A 220 7.71 -0.79 13.84
CA ASP A 220 6.27 -0.58 13.76
C ASP A 220 5.41 -1.84 13.57
N CYS A 221 6.05 -3.00 13.38
CA CYS A 221 5.42 -4.30 13.15
C CYS A 221 4.38 -4.29 12.02
N ILE A 222 4.47 -3.35 11.08
CA ILE A 222 3.54 -3.22 9.96
C ILE A 222 4.32 -3.09 8.66
N HIS A 223 5.29 -2.20 8.58
CA HIS A 223 6.02 -1.89 7.35
C HIS A 223 7.13 -2.91 7.07
N PRO A 224 7.46 -3.17 5.80
CA PRO A 224 8.44 -4.17 5.47
C PRO A 224 9.87 -3.68 5.76
N THR A 225 10.78 -4.59 6.05
CA THR A 225 12.23 -4.33 6.10
C THR A 225 12.80 -4.16 4.68
N GLY A 226 14.11 -3.92 4.58
CA GLY A 226 14.80 -3.88 3.29
C GLY A 226 14.64 -5.18 2.49
N ASP A 227 14.67 -6.33 3.16
CA ASP A 227 14.50 -7.64 2.52
C ASP A 227 13.06 -7.84 2.02
N GLY A 228 12.05 -7.49 2.83
CA GLY A 228 10.65 -7.50 2.40
C GLY A 228 10.39 -6.58 1.21
N MET A 229 10.97 -5.37 1.23
CA MET A 229 10.89 -4.45 0.09
C MET A 229 11.57 -4.99 -1.17
N ALA A 230 12.70 -5.69 -1.02
CA ALA A 230 13.39 -6.32 -2.14
C ALA A 230 12.53 -7.42 -2.78
N ALA A 231 11.88 -8.27 -1.97
CA ALA A 231 10.97 -9.31 -2.46
C ALA A 231 9.75 -8.71 -3.21
N ILE A 232 9.15 -7.64 -2.67
CA ILE A 232 8.06 -6.90 -3.33
C ILE A 232 8.54 -6.33 -4.67
N ALA A 233 9.71 -5.69 -4.69
CA ALA A 233 10.26 -5.10 -5.91
C ALA A 233 10.54 -6.15 -6.99
N GLU A 234 11.04 -7.33 -6.61
CA GLU A 234 11.25 -8.45 -7.52
C GLU A 234 9.93 -8.96 -8.12
N ALA A 235 8.90 -9.15 -7.29
CA ALA A 235 7.57 -9.58 -7.75
C ALA A 235 6.94 -8.57 -8.73
N VAL A 236 7.04 -7.27 -8.43
CA VAL A 236 6.55 -6.20 -9.30
C VAL A 236 7.34 -6.13 -10.61
N ALA A 237 8.67 -6.23 -10.55
CA ALA A 237 9.51 -6.23 -11.74
C ALA A 237 9.22 -7.44 -12.65
N ALA A 238 9.03 -8.62 -12.07
CA ALA A 238 8.64 -9.84 -12.80
C ALA A 238 7.27 -9.65 -13.49
N ALA A 239 6.29 -9.09 -12.78
CA ALA A 239 4.98 -8.76 -13.35
C ALA A 239 5.11 -7.80 -14.56
N LEU A 240 5.86 -6.71 -14.39
CA LEU A 240 6.02 -5.69 -15.43
C LEU A 240 6.87 -6.15 -16.63
N THR A 241 7.68 -7.21 -16.49
CA THR A 241 8.51 -7.74 -17.58
C THR A 241 7.89 -8.97 -18.26
N ALA A 242 6.88 -9.59 -17.66
CA ALA A 242 6.19 -10.74 -18.24
C ALA A 242 5.57 -10.40 -19.63
N PRO A 243 5.63 -11.33 -20.60
CA PRO A 243 4.93 -11.20 -21.87
C PRO A 243 3.43 -11.02 -21.66
N ARG A 244 2.78 -10.17 -22.46
CA ARG A 244 1.32 -10.02 -22.42
C ARG A 244 0.68 -11.34 -22.87
N SER A 245 -0.09 -11.96 -21.98
CA SER A 245 -1.00 -13.07 -22.28
C SER A 245 -2.28 -12.59 -22.94
#